data_AF-A0A9X4JBN1-F1
#
_entry.id   AF-A0A9X4JBN1-F1
#
_cell.length_a   1.000
_cell.length_b   1.000
_cell.length_c   1.000
_cell.angle_alpha   90.00
_cell.angle_beta   90.00
_cell.angle_gamma   90.00
#
_symmetry.space_group_name_H-M   'P 1'
#
loop_
_entity.id
_entity.type
_entity.pdbx_description
1 polymer ?
#
loop_
_entity_poly.entity_id
_entity_poly.type
_entity_poly.pdbx_seq_one_letter_code
_entity_poly.pdbx_strand_id
1 'polypeptide(L)'
;MSKNIIRKILINFHRLRVLFTSQINAMRTDKESNQNLNVKRSLANDLSLVASFGTDNYQASLYSAKQFLKLIDLYEEVKTDRLHVAVGAYLLNKKLSIYNNGYYKCKGVYEQSMSHSNNVTFIE
;
A
#
# COMPACT_ATOMS: atom_id res chain seq x y z
N MET A 1 24.93 1.81 2.97
CA MET A 1 24.06 0.61 3.17
C MET A 1 23.14 0.46 1.96
N SER A 2 23.11 -0.69 1.29
CA SER A 2 22.27 -0.87 0.09
C SER A 2 20.78 -0.70 0.43
N LYS A 3 20.02 0.06 -0.38
CA LYS A 3 18.58 0.31 -0.18
C LYS A 3 17.79 -1.00 0.00
N ASN A 4 18.23 -2.09 -0.65
CA ASN A 4 17.60 -3.40 -0.55
C ASN A 4 17.78 -4.06 0.82
N ILE A 5 18.85 -3.74 1.56
CA ILE A 5 19.02 -4.23 2.95
C ILE A 5 17.97 -3.58 3.85
N ILE A 6 17.80 -2.26 3.73
CA ILE A 6 16.79 -1.51 4.51
C ILE A 6 15.38 -2.07 4.22
N ARG A 7 15.05 -2.34 2.95
CA ARG A 7 13.76 -2.95 2.58
C ARG A 7 13.54 -4.31 3.22
N LYS A 8 14.56 -5.18 3.26
CA LYS A 8 14.45 -6.48 3.94
C LYS A 8 14.24 -6.32 5.45
N ILE A 9 14.88 -5.34 6.08
CA ILE A 9 14.66 -5.02 7.50
C ILE A 9 13.21 -4.58 7.70
N LEU A 10 12.69 -3.67 6.87
CA LEU A 10 11.30 -3.19 6.95
C LEU A 10 10.29 -4.32 6.74
N ILE A 11 10.51 -5.22 5.79
CA ILE A 11 9.63 -6.39 5.59
C ILE A 11 9.57 -7.26 6.85
N ASN A 12 10.71 -7.55 7.48
CA ASN A 12 10.72 -8.33 8.72
C ASN A 12 10.06 -7.56 9.89
N PHE A 13 10.24 -6.25 9.94
CA PHE A 13 9.50 -5.39 10.87
C PHE A 13 7.98 -5.54 10.70
N HIS A 14 7.46 -5.59 9.48
CA HIS A 14 6.02 -5.82 9.26
C HIS A 14 5.56 -7.19 9.75
N ARG A 15 6.36 -8.25 9.53
CA ARG A 15 6.06 -9.60 10.03
C ARG A 15 5.97 -9.66 11.56
N LEU A 16 6.77 -8.86 12.26
CA LEU A 16 6.66 -8.73 13.72
C LEU A 16 5.49 -7.83 14.11
N ARG A 17 5.31 -6.71 13.41
CA ARG A 17 4.24 -5.74 13.68
C ARG A 17 2.85 -6.37 13.64
N VAL A 18 2.61 -7.32 12.72
CA VAL A 18 1.28 -7.93 12.57
C VAL A 18 0.86 -8.79 13.76
N LEU A 19 1.81 -9.17 14.63
CA LEU A 19 1.49 -9.81 15.91
C LEU A 19 0.77 -8.87 16.89
N PHE A 20 0.88 -7.55 16.68
CA PHE A 20 0.33 -6.52 17.56
C PHE A 20 -0.82 -5.74 16.92
N THR A 21 -1.01 -5.82 15.60
CA THR A 21 -2.08 -5.11 14.90
C THR A 21 -2.35 -5.72 13.52
N SER A 22 -3.64 -5.91 13.18
CA SER A 22 -4.05 -6.40 11.86
C SER A 22 -4.37 -5.28 10.87
N GLN A 23 -4.16 -4.01 11.25
CA GLN A 23 -4.46 -2.83 10.43
C GLN A 23 -3.21 -2.03 10.04
N ILE A 24 -3.26 -1.40 8.85
CA ILE A 24 -2.20 -0.51 8.38
C ILE A 24 -2.71 0.74 7.65
N ASN A 25 -2.08 1.88 7.96
CA ASN A 25 -2.16 3.10 7.15
C ASN A 25 -1.02 3.09 6.12
N ALA A 26 -1.25 2.46 4.97
CA ALA A 26 -0.29 2.30 3.89
C ALA A 26 -0.25 3.53 2.97
N MET A 27 0.16 4.66 3.53
CA MET A 27 0.11 5.98 2.87
C MET A 27 1.39 6.29 2.09
N ARG A 28 1.26 7.02 0.98
CA ARG A 28 2.41 7.48 0.19
C ARG A 28 3.25 8.53 0.92
N THR A 29 4.56 8.55 0.71
CA THR A 29 5.47 9.55 1.31
C THR A 29 6.06 10.55 0.32
N ASP A 30 5.71 10.45 -0.96
CA ASP A 30 6.23 11.32 -2.02
C ASP A 30 5.42 12.64 -2.16
N LYS A 31 5.81 13.51 -3.11
CA LYS A 31 5.23 14.85 -3.30
C LYS A 31 3.73 14.85 -3.64
N GLU A 32 3.19 13.74 -4.11
CA GLU A 32 1.75 13.59 -4.41
C GLU A 32 0.95 13.15 -3.17
N SER A 33 1.58 13.05 -1.99
CA SER A 33 0.86 12.80 -0.74
C SER A 33 -0.11 13.93 -0.43
N ASN A 34 -1.36 13.59 -0.12
CA ASN A 34 -2.34 14.58 0.33
C ASN A 34 -1.98 15.09 1.73
N GLN A 35 -1.53 16.35 1.81
CA GLN A 35 -1.13 17.00 3.06
C GLN A 35 -2.32 17.35 3.97
N ASN A 36 -3.53 17.37 3.42
CA ASN A 36 -4.74 17.66 4.20
C ASN A 36 -5.19 16.46 5.04
N LEU A 37 -4.67 15.26 4.75
CA LEU A 37 -4.93 14.07 5.56
C LEU A 37 -4.05 14.08 6.80
N ASN A 38 -4.66 14.21 7.98
CA ASN A 38 -3.95 14.09 9.26
C ASN A 38 -3.62 12.62 9.57
N VAL A 39 -2.70 12.05 8.80
CA VAL A 39 -2.25 10.66 8.94
C VAL A 39 -0.73 10.62 9.03
N LYS A 40 -0.20 9.87 10.01
CA LYS A 40 1.25 9.69 10.17
C LYS A 40 1.82 8.94 8.96
N ARG A 41 2.64 9.63 8.16
CA ARG A 41 3.36 9.07 7.01
C ARG A 41 4.77 8.67 7.45
N SER A 42 5.21 7.49 7.01
CA SER A 42 6.58 7.03 7.25
C SER A 42 7.00 6.09 6.14
N LEU A 43 8.30 6.02 5.86
CA LEU A 43 8.84 5.11 4.83
C LEU A 43 8.46 3.65 5.10
N ALA A 44 8.39 3.26 6.38
CA ALA A 44 7.93 1.92 6.76
C ALA A 44 6.48 1.65 6.33
N ASN A 45 5.63 2.67 6.27
CA ASN A 45 4.24 2.51 5.89
C ASN A 45 3.99 2.68 4.38
N ASP A 46 4.94 3.22 3.61
CA ASP A 46 4.83 3.25 2.15
C ASP A 46 5.18 1.89 1.56
N LEU A 47 4.21 0.97 1.57
CA LEU A 47 4.39 -0.41 1.13
C LEU A 47 4.90 -0.52 -0.31
N SER A 48 4.60 0.49 -1.15
CA SER A 48 5.07 0.53 -2.53
C SER A 48 6.58 0.75 -2.63
N LEU A 49 7.15 1.55 -1.72
CA LEU A 49 8.60 1.77 -1.62
C LEU A 49 9.31 0.62 -0.89
N VAL A 50 8.69 0.06 0.16
CA VAL A 50 9.22 -1.09 0.90
C VAL A 50 9.40 -2.30 -0.01
N ALA A 51 8.45 -2.54 -0.92
CA ALA A 51 8.48 -3.68 -1.84
C ALA A 51 9.24 -3.42 -3.16
N SER A 52 9.85 -2.25 -3.34
CA SER A 52 10.52 -1.88 -4.61
C SER A 52 11.96 -2.42 -4.67
N PHE A 53 12.17 -3.61 -5.22
CA PHE A 53 13.50 -4.24 -5.32
C PHE A 53 14.19 -4.07 -6.69
N GLY A 54 13.55 -3.33 -7.60
CA GLY A 54 14.10 -3.00 -8.92
C GLY A 54 13.11 -3.32 -10.04
N THR A 55 13.31 -2.68 -11.18
CA THR A 55 12.48 -2.81 -12.39
C THR A 55 13.30 -3.10 -13.64
N ASP A 56 14.61 -3.30 -13.50
CA ASP A 56 15.56 -3.33 -14.61
C ASP A 56 15.44 -4.61 -15.46
N ASN A 57 14.83 -5.66 -14.90
CA ASN A 57 14.55 -6.90 -15.60
C ASN A 57 13.29 -7.57 -15.04
N TYR A 58 12.78 -8.56 -15.78
CA TYR A 58 11.58 -9.31 -15.42
C TYR A 58 11.66 -9.92 -14.02
N GLN A 59 12.79 -10.53 -13.65
CA GLN A 59 12.92 -11.19 -12.35
C GLN A 59 12.85 -10.20 -11.18
N ALA A 60 13.50 -9.04 -11.31
CA ALA A 60 13.45 -7.97 -10.31
C ALA A 60 12.03 -7.41 -10.17
N SER A 61 11.35 -7.16 -11.29
CA SER A 61 9.96 -6.68 -11.31
C SER A 61 9.00 -7.70 -10.69
N LEU A 62 9.13 -8.98 -11.06
CA LEU A 62 8.32 -10.07 -10.51
C LEU A 62 8.56 -10.25 -9.01
N TYR A 63 9.81 -10.17 -8.57
CA TYR A 63 10.14 -10.24 -7.14
C TYR A 63 9.52 -9.07 -6.38
N SER A 64 9.63 -7.84 -6.90
CA SER A 64 9.01 -6.65 -6.30
C SER A 64 7.49 -6.79 -6.18
N ALA A 65 6.82 -7.21 -7.26
CA ALA A 65 5.37 -7.45 -7.25
C ALA A 65 4.95 -8.53 -6.24
N LYS A 66 5.69 -9.65 -6.16
CA LYS A 66 5.44 -10.71 -5.17
C LYS A 66 5.60 -10.20 -3.75
N GLN A 67 6.64 -9.42 -3.45
CA GLN A 67 6.83 -8.85 -2.11
C GLN A 67 5.74 -7.84 -1.78
N PHE A 68 5.31 -7.03 -2.77
CA PHE A 68 4.25 -6.04 -2.59
C PHE A 68 2.93 -6.67 -2.16
N LEU A 69 2.47 -7.69 -2.89
CA LEU A 69 1.24 -8.41 -2.53
C LEU A 69 1.39 -9.12 -1.18
N LYS A 70 2.51 -9.82 -0.94
CA LYS A 70 2.76 -10.48 0.35
C LYS A 70 2.74 -9.51 1.52
N LEU A 71 3.23 -8.29 1.34
CA LEU A 71 3.29 -7.28 2.40
C LEU A 71 1.91 -6.71 2.73
N ILE A 72 1.07 -6.48 1.70
CA ILE A 72 -0.33 -6.10 1.87
C ILE A 72 -1.10 -7.23 2.55
N ASP A 73 -0.85 -8.47 2.15
CA ASP A 73 -1.58 -9.65 2.63
C ASP A 73 -1.41 -9.93 4.13
N LEU A 74 -0.36 -9.37 4.75
CA LEU A 74 -0.15 -9.45 6.20
C LEU A 74 -1.26 -8.76 7.02
N TYR A 75 -2.02 -7.85 6.40
CA TYR A 75 -3.02 -7.03 7.08
C TYR A 75 -4.45 -7.41 6.66
N GLU A 76 -5.37 -7.30 7.59
CA GLU A 76 -6.81 -7.48 7.37
C GLU A 76 -7.47 -6.17 6.90
N GLU A 77 -7.05 -5.04 7.48
CA GLU A 77 -7.53 -3.69 7.14
C GLU A 77 -6.41 -2.81 6.58
N VAL A 78 -6.65 -2.21 5.41
CA VAL A 78 -5.70 -1.37 4.68
C VAL A 78 -6.32 -0.01 4.39
N LYS A 79 -5.65 1.05 4.84
CA LYS A 79 -6.00 2.45 4.56
C LYS A 79 -4.93 3.05 3.68
N THR A 80 -5.27 3.63 2.54
CA THR A 80 -4.26 4.12 1.58
C THR A 80 -4.74 5.26 0.70
N ASP A 81 -3.81 6.11 0.29
CA ASP A 81 -3.96 7.10 -0.79
C ASP A 81 -3.14 6.73 -2.05
N ARG A 82 -2.60 5.50 -2.08
CA ARG A 82 -1.77 4.94 -3.15
C ARG A 82 -2.59 3.97 -3.98
N LEU A 83 -2.84 4.32 -5.25
CA LEU A 83 -3.68 3.52 -6.16
C LEU A 83 -3.26 2.04 -6.22
N HIS A 84 -1.97 1.74 -6.41
CA HIS A 84 -1.52 0.34 -6.50
C HIS A 84 -1.68 -0.44 -5.19
N VAL A 85 -1.62 0.23 -4.03
CA VAL A 85 -1.92 -0.42 -2.74
C VAL A 85 -3.40 -0.72 -2.66
N ALA A 86 -4.26 0.21 -3.09
CA ALA A 86 -5.71 -0.01 -3.15
C ALA A 86 -6.06 -1.20 -4.06
N VAL A 87 -5.49 -1.25 -5.26
CA VAL A 87 -5.69 -2.38 -6.20
C VAL A 87 -5.20 -3.69 -5.59
N GLY A 88 -4.00 -3.73 -5.00
CA GLY A 88 -3.48 -4.95 -4.37
C GLY A 88 -4.33 -5.43 -3.20
N ALA A 89 -4.76 -4.52 -2.32
CA ALA A 89 -5.64 -4.83 -1.19
C ALA A 89 -7.02 -5.33 -1.65
N TYR A 90 -7.56 -4.73 -2.72
CA TYR A 90 -8.81 -5.16 -3.33
C TYR A 90 -8.72 -6.58 -3.91
N LEU A 91 -7.67 -6.88 -4.69
CA LEU A 91 -7.44 -8.22 -5.24
C LEU A 91 -7.26 -9.30 -4.17
N LEU A 92 -6.72 -8.91 -3.00
CA LEU A 92 -6.55 -9.78 -1.83
C LEU A 92 -7.76 -9.80 -0.90
N ASN A 93 -8.88 -9.18 -1.30
CA ASN A 93 -10.13 -9.11 -0.55
C ASN A 93 -10.00 -8.54 0.87
N LYS A 94 -9.15 -7.52 1.05
CA LYS A 94 -8.95 -6.84 2.34
C LYS A 94 -10.07 -5.84 2.63
N LYS A 95 -10.24 -5.48 3.90
CA LYS A 95 -11.06 -4.32 4.28
C LYS A 95 -10.31 -3.05 3.90
N LEU A 96 -10.79 -2.32 2.90
CA LEU A 96 -10.04 -1.27 2.22
C LEU A 96 -10.70 0.10 2.40
N SER A 97 -9.95 1.07 2.90
CA SER A 97 -10.32 2.49 2.84
C SER A 97 -9.38 3.26 1.93
N ILE A 98 -9.94 3.82 0.85
CA ILE A 98 -9.20 4.57 -0.16
C ILE A 98 -9.40 6.05 0.14
N TYR A 99 -8.30 6.77 0.36
CA TYR A 99 -8.32 8.21 0.56
C TYR A 99 -8.04 8.92 -0.75
N ASN A 100 -8.75 10.02 -0.99
CA ASN A 100 -8.47 10.90 -2.09
C ASN A 100 -7.05 11.49 -1.95
N ASN A 101 -6.25 11.36 -3.02
CA ASN A 101 -4.89 11.90 -3.07
C ASN A 101 -4.81 13.27 -3.76
N GLY A 102 -5.95 13.94 -3.96
CA GLY A 102 -6.04 15.22 -4.67
C GLY A 102 -6.02 15.06 -6.20
N TYR A 103 -5.88 13.83 -6.71
CA TYR A 103 -6.00 13.50 -8.12
C TYR A 103 -7.14 12.48 -8.33
N TYR A 104 -7.83 12.58 -9.47
CA TYR A 104 -8.95 11.67 -9.82
C TYR A 104 -8.52 10.21 -10.07
N LYS A 105 -7.25 9.86 -9.85
CA LYS A 105 -6.70 8.52 -10.12
C LYS A 105 -7.34 7.46 -9.23
N CYS A 106 -7.32 7.67 -7.90
CA CYS A 106 -7.92 6.71 -6.97
C CYS A 106 -9.45 6.71 -7.09
N LYS A 107 -10.04 7.89 -7.24
CA LYS A 107 -11.49 8.07 -7.37
C LYS A 107 -12.05 7.36 -8.61
N GLY A 108 -11.47 7.62 -9.79
CA GLY A 108 -11.94 6.99 -11.03
C GLY A 108 -11.83 5.46 -11.01
N VAL A 109 -10.76 4.90 -10.44
CA VAL A 109 -10.64 3.44 -10.31
C VAL A 109 -11.63 2.88 -9.29
N TYR A 110 -11.83 3.56 -8.15
CA TYR A 110 -12.85 3.15 -7.19
C TYR A 110 -14.24 3.11 -7.82
N GLU A 111 -14.66 4.22 -8.45
CA GLU A 111 -15.99 4.36 -9.06
C GLU A 111 -16.26 3.29 -10.12
N GLN A 112 -15.26 3.01 -10.97
CA GLN A 112 -15.42 2.09 -12.11
C GLN A 112 -15.22 0.62 -11.73
N SER A 113 -14.42 0.30 -10.71
CA SER A 113 -13.96 -1.08 -10.46
C SER A 113 -14.26 -1.63 -9.05
N MET A 114 -14.48 -0.77 -8.06
CA MET A 114 -14.54 -1.20 -6.65
C MET A 114 -15.81 -0.73 -5.90
N SER A 115 -16.56 0.22 -6.46
CA SER A 115 -17.75 0.84 -5.85
C SER A 115 -18.85 -0.15 -5.47
N HIS A 116 -18.94 -1.28 -6.16
CA HIS A 116 -19.91 -2.34 -5.90
C HIS A 116 -19.52 -3.28 -4.74
N SER A 117 -18.32 -3.10 -4.16
CA SER A 117 -17.79 -4.02 -3.15
C SER A 117 -18.02 -3.53 -1.73
N ASN A 118 -18.59 -4.39 -0.89
CA ASN A 118 -18.99 -4.04 0.48
C ASN A 118 -17.80 -3.84 1.43
N ASN A 119 -16.61 -4.35 1.09
CA ASN A 119 -15.38 -4.22 1.87
C ASN A 119 -14.51 -3.04 1.44
N VAL A 120 -14.96 -2.20 0.51
CA VAL A 120 -14.22 -1.04 0.02
C VAL A 120 -14.99 0.24 0.33
N THR A 121 -14.30 1.24 0.88
CA THR A 121 -14.88 2.56 1.15
C THR A 121 -13.96 3.64 0.58
N PHE A 122 -14.54 4.60 -0.13
CA PHE A 122 -13.82 5.80 -0.57
C PHE A 122 -14.06 6.95 0.39
N ILE A 123 -12.99 7.66 0.74
CA ILE A 123 -12.98 8.79 1.67
C ILE A 123 -12.44 9.99 0.90
N GLU A 124 -13.26 11.04 0.82
CA GLU A 124 -12.91 12.32 0.19
C GLU A 124 -11.85 13.10 0.98
#